data_AF-A0A9P4JQB0-F1
#
_entry.id   AF-A0A9P4JQB0-F1
#
_cell.length_a   1.000
_cell.length_b   1.000
_cell.length_c   1.000
_cell.angle_alpha   90.00
_cell.angle_beta   90.00
_cell.angle_gamma   90.00
#
_symmetry.space_group_name_H-M   'P 1'
#
loop_
_entity.id
_entity.type
_entity.pdbx_description
1 polymer ?
#
loop_
_entity_poly.entity_id
_entity_poly.type
_entity_poly.pdbx_seq_one_letter_code
_entity_poly.pdbx_strand_id
1 'polypeptide(L)'
;MTSSKQQLSRTDYHVAWICPVADVELLPARLMLDEEHAPPPYDTNYDENTYIYGMINGHAVVIATCPRGETSNLNAGRLTGTMFKTFPNIRM
;
A
#
# COMPACT_ATOMS: atom_id res chain seq x y z
N MET A 1 21.19 -11.85 14.66
CA MET A 1 21.34 -10.40 14.49
C MET A 1 19.95 -9.84 14.23
N THR A 2 19.30 -9.29 15.25
CA THR A 2 17.96 -8.72 15.13
C THR A 2 18.05 -7.47 14.25
N SER A 3 17.65 -7.60 12.99
CA SER A 3 17.53 -6.46 12.07
C SER A 3 16.57 -5.46 12.70
N SER A 4 17.08 -4.29 13.07
CA SER A 4 16.25 -3.13 13.39
C SER A 4 15.33 -2.88 12.21
N LYS A 5 14.01 -3.07 12.39
CA LYS A 5 13.00 -2.74 11.36
C LYS A 5 13.21 -1.29 10.95
N GLN A 6 13.84 -1.07 9.79
CA GLN A 6 14.07 0.27 9.28
C GLN A 6 12.71 0.86 8.92
N GLN A 7 12.40 2.03 9.46
CA GLN A 7 11.20 2.76 9.07
C GLN A 7 11.48 3.44 7.73
N LEU A 8 10.92 2.89 6.67
CA LEU A 8 11.01 3.48 5.33
C LEU A 8 10.18 4.77 5.24
N SER A 9 10.57 5.63 4.32
CA SER A 9 9.84 6.83 3.93
C SER A 9 8.87 6.53 2.79
N ARG A 10 7.92 7.44 2.54
CA ARG A 10 6.98 7.31 1.41
C ARG A 10 7.66 7.31 0.04
N THR A 11 8.85 7.91 -0.07
CA THR A 11 9.60 7.96 -1.32
C THR A 11 10.32 6.64 -1.62
N ASP A 12 10.43 5.73 -0.65
CA ASP A 12 11.09 4.44 -0.87
C ASP A 12 10.20 3.43 -1.60
N TYR A 13 8.90 3.69 -1.67
CA TYR A 13 7.94 2.82 -2.33
C TYR A 13 7.78 3.16 -3.81
N HIS A 14 7.88 2.13 -4.65
CA HIS A 14 7.88 2.26 -6.11
C HIS A 14 6.80 1.40 -6.78
N VAL A 15 6.23 0.43 -6.05
CA VAL A 15 5.22 -0.50 -6.57
C VAL A 15 3.93 -0.33 -5.77
N ALA A 16 2.83 -0.10 -6.49
CA ALA A 16 1.48 -0.15 -5.94
C ALA A 16 0.82 -1.49 -6.28
N TRP A 17 0.27 -2.19 -5.29
CA TRP A 17 -0.59 -3.35 -5.49
C TRP A 17 -2.01 -3.00 -5.04
N ILE A 18 -2.90 -2.83 -6.02
CA ILE A 18 -4.30 -2.49 -5.77
C ILE A 18 -5.14 -3.75 -5.64
N CYS A 19 -5.86 -3.88 -4.53
CA CYS A 19 -6.78 -4.98 -4.21
C CYS A 19 -8.21 -4.45 -4.00
N PRO A 20 -9.00 -4.17 -5.04
CA PRO A 20 -10.36 -3.63 -4.90
C PRO A 20 -11.34 -4.59 -4.18
N VAL A 21 -11.07 -5.90 -4.23
CA VAL A 21 -11.90 -6.95 -3.62
C VAL A 21 -11.25 -7.45 -2.33
N ALA A 22 -11.33 -6.63 -1.28
CA ALA A 22 -10.66 -6.88 0.01
C ALA A 22 -10.85 -8.31 0.55
N ASP A 23 -12.03 -8.90 0.38
CA ASP A 23 -12.37 -10.21 0.97
C ASP A 23 -11.67 -11.40 0.31
N VAL A 24 -11.14 -11.25 -0.91
CA VAL A 24 -10.45 -12.33 -1.63
C VAL A 24 -9.01 -11.98 -2.03
N GLU A 25 -8.70 -10.70 -2.23
CA GLU A 25 -7.39 -10.27 -2.75
C GLU A 25 -6.42 -9.85 -1.65
N LEU A 26 -6.91 -9.20 -0.58
CA LEU A 26 -6.06 -8.56 0.42
C LEU A 26 -5.21 -9.56 1.21
N LEU A 27 -5.82 -10.66 1.66
CA LEU A 27 -5.11 -11.66 2.47
C LEU A 27 -4.00 -12.34 1.66
N PRO A 28 -4.24 -12.85 0.44
CA PRO A 28 -3.16 -13.35 -0.41
C PRO A 28 -2.09 -12.30 -0.69
N ALA A 29 -2.46 -11.06 -1.04
CA ALA A 29 -1.50 -10.00 -1.33
C ALA A 29 -0.58 -9.72 -0.13
N ARG A 30 -1.15 -9.64 1.08
CA ARG A 30 -0.39 -9.46 2.32
C ARG A 30 0.53 -10.65 2.60
N LEU A 31 0.07 -11.88 2.39
CA LEU A 31 0.87 -13.10 2.60
C LEU A 31 1.99 -13.28 1.58
N MET A 32 1.95 -12.59 0.44
CA MET A 32 3.02 -12.57 -0.56
C MET A 32 4.17 -11.61 -0.21
N LEU A 33 4.04 -10.83 0.86
CA LEU A 33 5.13 -9.97 1.34
C LEU A 33 6.21 -10.80 2.03
N ASP A 34 7.47 -10.58 1.66
CA ASP A 34 8.63 -11.15 2.35
C ASP A 34 8.80 -10.53 3.74
N GLU A 35 8.54 -9.22 3.86
CA GLU A 35 8.47 -8.51 5.13
C GLU A 35 7.37 -7.45 5.14
N GLU A 36 6.76 -7.25 6.32
CA GLU A 36 5.84 -6.13 6.57
C GLU A 36 6.58 -4.99 7.29
N HIS A 37 6.50 -3.79 6.71
CA HIS A 37 7.05 -2.56 7.26
C HIS A 37 6.06 -1.88 8.21
N ALA A 38 6.58 -1.06 9.12
CA ALA A 38 5.75 -0.12 9.85
C ALA A 38 5.25 1.00 8.91
N PRO A 39 4.08 1.60 9.17
CA PRO A 39 3.62 2.73 8.38
C PRO A 39 4.64 3.87 8.35
N PRO A 40 4.97 4.42 7.17
CA PRO A 40 5.77 5.63 7.06
C PRO A 40 4.98 6.82 7.64
N PRO A 41 5.64 7.87 8.14
CA PRO A 41 4.96 9.08 8.57
C PRO A 41 4.47 9.89 7.36
N TYR A 42 3.19 10.29 7.36
CA TYR A 42 2.62 11.20 6.37
C TYR A 42 1.33 11.89 6.84
N ASP A 43 0.97 12.96 6.13
CA ASP A 43 -0.28 13.68 6.38
C ASP A 43 -1.46 12.90 5.82
N THR A 44 -2.36 12.47 6.71
CA THR A 44 -3.58 11.73 6.38
C THR A 44 -4.77 12.65 6.09
N ASN A 45 -4.64 13.98 6.18
CA ASN A 45 -5.74 14.93 5.98
C ASN A 45 -6.36 14.86 4.57
N TYR A 46 -5.59 14.41 3.58
CA TYR A 46 -6.02 14.31 2.19
C TYR A 46 -6.03 12.88 1.64
N ASP A 47 -5.71 11.90 2.49
CA ASP A 47 -5.66 10.49 2.13
C ASP A 47 -6.22 9.63 3.26
N GLU A 48 -7.48 9.25 3.09
CA GLU A 48 -8.24 8.42 4.04
C GLU A 48 -8.00 6.92 3.81
N ASN A 49 -7.18 6.56 2.82
CA ASN A 49 -6.93 5.17 2.50
C ASN A 49 -6.06 4.49 3.56
N THR A 50 -6.36 3.22 3.81
CA THR A 50 -5.49 2.35 4.59
C THR A 50 -4.60 1.53 3.67
N TYR A 51 -3.31 1.53 3.98
CA TYR A 51 -2.30 0.79 3.21
C TYR A 51 -1.61 -0.26 4.08
N ILE A 52 -1.15 -1.31 3.42
CA ILE A 52 -0.20 -2.28 3.97
C ILE A 52 1.14 -2.07 3.25
N TYR A 53 2.22 -2.14 4.01
CA TYR A 53 3.55 -1.81 3.55
C TYR A 53 4.44 -3.02 3.65
N GLY A 54 5.24 -3.28 2.63
CA GLY A 54 6.20 -4.37 2.73
C GLY A 54 7.17 -4.44 1.57
N MET A 55 7.81 -5.60 1.49
CA MET A 55 8.79 -5.91 0.46
C MET A 55 8.40 -7.19 -0.27
N ILE A 56 8.62 -7.21 -1.59
CA ILE A 56 8.58 -8.41 -2.41
C ILE A 56 9.84 -8.45 -3.25
N ASN A 57 10.67 -9.47 -3.04
CA ASN A 57 11.93 -9.71 -3.75
C ASN A 57 12.79 -8.44 -3.87
N GLY A 58 13.00 -7.74 -2.74
CA GLY A 58 13.79 -6.50 -2.69
C GLY A 58 13.07 -5.22 -3.16
N HIS A 59 11.83 -5.30 -3.63
CA HIS A 59 11.05 -4.13 -4.06
C HIS A 59 10.10 -3.69 -2.95
N ALA A 60 10.14 -2.40 -2.57
CA ALA A 60 9.19 -1.85 -1.62
C ALA A 60 7.81 -1.66 -2.28
N VAL A 61 6.82 -2.37 -1.75
CA VAL A 61 5.44 -2.44 -2.24
C VAL A 61 4.49 -1.79 -1.23
N VAL A 62 3.53 -1.02 -1.73
CA VAL A 62 2.36 -0.57 -0.97
C VAL A 62 1.13 -1.28 -1.51
N ILE A 63 0.45 -2.02 -0.65
CA ILE A 63 -0.83 -2.64 -0.96
C ILE A 63 -1.94 -1.70 -0.50
N ALA A 64 -2.89 -1.45 -1.38
CA ALA A 64 -4.05 -0.61 -1.10
C ALA A 64 -5.33 -1.41 -1.35
N THR A 65 -6.34 -1.24 -0.50
CA THR A 65 -7.65 -1.90 -0.66
C THR A 65 -8.79 -0.91 -0.45
N CYS A 66 -9.90 -1.14 -1.13
CA CYS A 66 -11.14 -0.42 -0.84
C CYS A 66 -11.75 -0.93 0.48
N PRO A 67 -12.56 -0.10 1.16
CA PRO A 67 -13.39 -0.56 2.28
C PRO A 67 -14.26 -1.76 1.89
N ARG A 68 -14.55 -2.63 2.86
CA ARG A 68 -15.44 -3.79 2.64
C ARG A 68 -16.79 -3.33 2.09
N GLY A 69 -17.27 -4.01 1.06
CA GLY A 69 -18.53 -3.68 0.38
C GLY A 69 -18.39 -2.65 -0.74
N GLU A 70 -17.23 -2.05 -0.94
CA GLU A 70 -16.97 -1.02 -1.96
C GLU A 70 -16.23 -1.60 -3.19
N THR A 71 -16.70 -2.71 -3.74
CA THR A 71 -16.05 -3.48 -4.80
C THR A 71 -16.34 -2.95 -6.22
N SER A 72 -16.05 -1.68 -6.50
CA SER A 72 -16.28 -1.09 -7.83
C SER A 72 -15.02 -0.46 -8.43
N ASN A 73 -14.91 -0.45 -9.76
CA ASN A 73 -13.83 0.22 -10.49
C ASN A 73 -13.70 1.70 -10.11
N LEU A 74 -14.83 2.35 -9.80
CA LEU A 74 -14.85 3.74 -9.35
C LEU A 74 -14.13 3.90 -8.01
N ASN A 75 -14.28 2.94 -7.09
CA ASN A 75 -13.62 2.95 -5.79
C ASN A 75 -12.12 2.66 -5.93
N ALA A 76 -11.73 1.75 -6.82
CA ALA A 76 -10.32 1.53 -7.16
C ALA A 76 -9.65 2.80 -7.74
N GLY A 77 -10.37 3.54 -8.60
CA GLY A 77 -9.90 4.83 -9.12
C GLY A 77 -9.67 5.87 -8.01
N ARG A 78 -10.62 5.99 -7.07
CA ARG A 78 -10.48 6.90 -5.91
C ARG A 78 -9.27 6.56 -5.05
N LEU A 79 -9.05 5.27 -4.79
CA LEU A 79 -7.91 4.74 -4.04
C LEU A 79 -6.57 5.14 -4.70
N THR A 80 -6.44 4.90 -6.01
CA THR A 80 -5.20 5.22 -6.74
C THR A 80 -4.91 6.73 -6.83
N GLY A 81 -5.95 7.56 -6.90
CA GLY A 81 -5.81 9.00 -7.08
C GLY A 81 -5.12 9.71 -5.90
N THR A 82 -5.45 9.35 -4.65
CA THR A 82 -4.75 9.88 -3.47
C THR A 82 -3.41 9.16 -3.24
N MET A 83 -3.34 7.86 -3.54
CA MET A 83 -2.12 7.06 -3.40
C MET A 83 -0.92 7.65 -4.15
N PHE A 84 -1.09 8.10 -5.40
CA PHE A 84 0.04 8.71 -6.14
C PHE A 84 0.51 10.05 -5.57
N LYS A 85 -0.35 10.77 -4.83
CA LYS A 85 0.04 11.98 -4.09
C LYS A 85 0.79 11.62 -2.81
N THR A 86 0.37 10.55 -2.16
CA THR A 86 1.01 10.05 -0.94
C THR A 86 2.38 9.44 -1.28
N PHE A 87 2.49 8.60 -2.29
CA PHE A 87 3.74 7.92 -2.66
C PHE A 87 4.28 8.45 -3.99
N PRO A 88 5.08 9.53 -3.98
CA PRO A 88 5.44 10.27 -5.20
C PRO A 88 6.35 9.50 -6.16
N ASN A 89 6.98 8.41 -5.69
CA ASN A 89 7.85 7.57 -6.51
C ASN A 89 7.13 6.36 -7.11
N ILE A 90 5.84 6.17 -6.82
CA ILE A 90 4.98 5.26 -7.56
C ILE A 90 4.58 5.99 -8.85
N ARG A 91 4.89 5.38 -9.99
CA ARG A 91 4.64 5.94 -11.33
C ARG A 91 3.65 5.07 -12.10
N MET A 92 2.83 5.70 -12.93
CA MET A 92 1.87 5.06 -13.85
C MET A 92 2.44 5.02 -15.27
#